data_AF-A0AAU2PU71-F1
#
_entry.id   AF-A0AAU2PU71-F1
#
_cell.length_a   1.000
_cell.length_b   1.000
_cell.length_c   1.000
_cell.angle_alpha   90.00
_cell.angle_beta   90.00
_cell.angle_gamma   90.00
#
_symmetry.space_group_name_H-M   'P 1'
#
loop_
_entity.id
_entity.type
_entity.pdbx_description
1 polymer ?
#
loop_
_entity_poly.entity_id
_entity_poly.type
_entity_poly.pdbx_seq_one_letter_code
_entity_poly.pdbx_strand_id
1 'polypeptide(L)'
;MTDSTWLNRDRQLIPGKELFRSRRRFHLLAYTASHGQLLMRSVGEPDTPGEPGTTIDLLFKPAAVVKIRAYYRGLAIRCATAAESAQVEADHASVPFGRDDRVFILESQGESDYVVAMAVGWTEGVLGRTQQSFFHNFHPTRPIVWPSRPLPGVDAGLDIASAQELVDALCAEENATIRRERHRHVHVVMTRIIRPEGPDVTGAGVFLTRADAEEARAVIAATSLDCWIEELPIAI
;
A
#
# COMPACT_ATOMS: atom_id res chain seq x y z
N MET A 1 -0.84 14.66 11.77
CA MET A 1 0.53 14.98 11.32
C MET A 1 1.07 13.72 10.66
N THR A 2 1.60 13.83 9.44
CA THR A 2 2.11 12.68 8.69
C THR A 2 3.63 12.79 8.68
N ASP A 3 4.32 11.76 9.17
CA ASP A 3 5.78 11.66 9.11
C ASP A 3 6.17 10.73 7.96
N SER A 4 7.07 11.18 7.08
CA SER A 4 7.43 10.43 5.88
C SER A 4 8.91 10.53 5.61
N THR A 5 9.52 9.39 5.27
CA THR A 5 10.93 9.30 4.91
C THR A 5 11.09 8.44 3.67
N TRP A 6 11.94 8.89 2.74
CA TRP A 6 12.32 8.16 1.54
C TRP A 6 13.84 8.16 1.37
N LEU A 7 14.44 6.97 1.32
CA LEU A 7 15.89 6.78 1.25
C LEU A 7 16.26 6.05 -0.04
N ASN A 8 17.03 6.72 -0.91
CA ASN A 8 17.49 6.19 -2.19
C ASN A 8 18.87 6.71 -2.64
N ARG A 9 19.63 7.32 -1.73
CA ARG A 9 20.97 7.89 -2.03
C ARG A 9 22.02 7.23 -1.17
N ASP A 10 23.21 7.02 -1.73
CA ASP A 10 24.35 6.36 -1.05
C ASP A 10 24.68 6.97 0.31
N ARG A 11 24.68 8.30 0.41
CA ARG A 11 24.95 9.02 1.67
C ARG A 11 23.95 8.72 2.78
N GLN A 12 22.74 8.26 2.44
CA GLN A 12 21.69 7.88 3.39
C GLN A 12 21.79 6.39 3.75
N LEU A 13 22.25 5.57 2.81
CA LEU A 13 22.26 4.11 2.84
C LEU A 13 23.67 3.57 3.14
N ILE A 14 24.21 3.96 4.30
CA ILE A 14 25.55 3.59 4.75
C ILE A 14 25.52 2.13 5.26
N PRO A 15 26.44 1.24 4.84
CA PRO A 15 26.48 -0.14 5.31
C PRO A 15 26.47 -0.27 6.84
N GLY A 16 25.66 -1.20 7.36
CA GLY A 16 25.49 -1.43 8.80
C GLY A 16 24.64 -0.40 9.55
N LYS A 17 24.28 0.73 8.93
CA LYS A 17 23.49 1.79 9.58
C LYS A 17 22.04 1.37 9.75
N GLU A 18 21.51 1.52 10.97
CA GLU A 18 20.07 1.45 11.24
C GLU A 18 19.34 2.62 10.58
N LEU A 19 18.30 2.29 9.82
CA LEU A 19 17.48 3.24 9.06
C LEU A 19 16.12 3.46 9.73
N PHE A 20 15.54 2.40 10.28
CA PHE A 20 14.19 2.40 10.83
C PHE A 20 14.09 1.43 12.00
N ARG A 21 13.30 1.78 13.03
CA ARG A 21 12.97 0.88 14.13
C ARG A 21 11.57 1.18 14.67
N SER A 22 10.78 0.12 14.85
CA SER A 22 9.48 0.18 15.50
C SER A 22 9.22 -1.08 16.32
N ARG A 23 8.49 -0.92 17.44
CA ARG A 23 8.04 -2.07 18.26
C ARG A 23 6.72 -2.67 17.77
N ARG A 24 6.05 -2.02 16.79
CA ARG A 24 4.76 -2.48 16.28
C ARG A 24 4.88 -3.75 15.45
N ARG A 25 3.76 -4.46 15.27
CA ARG A 25 3.70 -5.60 14.34
C ARG A 25 3.62 -5.09 12.91
N PHE A 26 4.41 -5.70 12.02
CA PHE A 26 4.34 -5.48 10.58
C PHE A 26 3.93 -6.77 9.89
N HIS A 27 3.04 -6.69 8.92
CA HIS A 27 2.69 -7.78 8.03
C HIS A 27 2.95 -7.35 6.58
N LEU A 28 3.13 -8.34 5.71
CA LEU A 28 3.10 -8.09 4.27
C LEU A 28 1.68 -7.66 3.89
N LEU A 29 1.56 -6.53 3.19
CA LEU A 29 0.28 -6.04 2.69
C LEU A 29 0.15 -6.21 1.18
N ALA A 30 1.22 -5.97 0.42
CA ALA A 30 1.18 -6.17 -1.03
C ALA A 30 2.55 -6.39 -1.62
N TYR A 31 2.59 -7.17 -2.70
CA TYR A 31 3.77 -7.35 -3.52
C TYR A 31 3.40 -7.34 -5.01
N THR A 32 3.97 -6.40 -5.77
CA THR A 32 3.72 -6.30 -7.21
C THR A 32 4.98 -6.70 -7.98
N ALA A 33 5.00 -7.93 -8.48
CA ALA A 33 6.18 -8.48 -9.16
C ALA A 33 6.58 -7.67 -10.40
N SER A 34 5.61 -7.22 -11.20
CA SER A 34 5.89 -6.48 -12.44
C SER A 34 6.53 -5.11 -12.23
N HIS A 35 6.42 -4.54 -11.03
CA HIS A 35 6.97 -3.22 -10.68
C HIS A 35 8.01 -3.30 -9.56
N GLY A 36 8.31 -4.51 -9.07
CA GLY A 36 9.21 -4.76 -7.94
C GLY A 36 8.83 -3.93 -6.71
N GLN A 37 7.57 -3.91 -6.29
CA GLN A 37 7.19 -3.13 -5.10
C GLN A 37 6.75 -4.06 -3.99
N LEU A 38 7.35 -3.90 -2.81
CA LEU A 38 7.00 -4.63 -1.60
C LEU A 38 6.48 -3.65 -0.56
N LEU A 39 5.22 -3.76 -0.19
CA LEU A 39 4.56 -2.95 0.83
C LEU A 39 4.28 -3.78 2.08
N MET A 40 4.81 -3.34 3.19
CA MET A 40 4.51 -3.86 4.52
C MET A 40 3.71 -2.84 5.30
N ARG A 41 2.82 -3.30 6.16
CA ARG A 41 1.96 -2.43 6.97
C ARG A 41 2.03 -2.80 8.45
N SER A 42 2.08 -1.76 9.26
CA SER A 42 1.66 -1.82 10.65
C SER A 42 0.37 -1.04 10.81
N VAL A 43 -0.69 -1.73 11.19
CA VAL A 43 -1.89 -1.09 11.74
C VAL A 43 -1.65 -0.83 13.23
N GLY A 44 -2.29 0.20 13.79
CA GLY A 44 -2.29 0.45 15.24
C GLY A 44 -2.95 -0.70 16.01
N GLU A 45 -3.68 -0.43 17.09
CA GLU A 45 -4.51 -1.47 17.69
C GLU A 45 -5.70 -1.75 16.74
N PRO A 46 -5.70 -2.85 15.95
CA PRO A 46 -6.73 -3.06 14.93
C PRO A 46 -8.05 -3.54 15.56
N ASP A 47 -7.98 -4.01 16.80
CA ASP A 47 -9.07 -4.68 17.51
C ASP A 47 -9.77 -3.76 18.54
N THR A 48 -9.34 -2.50 18.66
CA THR A 48 -9.90 -1.56 19.63
C THR A 48 -10.95 -0.67 18.95
N PRO A 49 -12.24 -0.72 19.37
CA PRO A 49 -13.26 0.18 18.84
C PRO A 49 -12.91 1.65 19.14
N GLY A 50 -12.70 2.47 18.12
CA GLY A 50 -12.29 3.87 18.27
C GLY A 50 -11.82 4.50 16.97
N GLU A 51 -11.31 5.74 17.03
CA GLU A 51 -10.62 6.36 15.89
C GLU A 51 -9.41 5.50 15.48
N PRO A 52 -9.19 5.28 14.17
CA PRO A 52 -8.08 4.47 13.71
C PRO A 52 -6.77 5.05 14.24
N GLY A 53 -6.02 4.25 14.99
CA GLY A 53 -4.65 4.57 15.33
C GLY A 53 -3.81 4.80 14.05
N THR A 54 -2.64 5.42 14.21
CA THR A 54 -1.76 5.67 13.07
C THR A 54 -1.32 4.37 12.39
N THR A 55 -1.42 4.35 11.07
CA THR A 55 -0.85 3.32 10.19
C THR A 55 0.58 3.67 9.83
N ILE A 56 1.46 2.68 9.77
CA ILE A 56 2.79 2.81 9.16
C ILE A 56 2.81 1.95 7.91
N ASP A 57 2.92 2.58 6.75
CA ASP A 57 3.26 1.88 5.50
C ASP A 57 4.76 1.94 5.29
N LEU A 58 5.33 0.82 4.88
CA LEU A 58 6.75 0.67 4.58
C LEU A 58 6.92 0.05 3.20
N LEU A 59 7.59 0.76 2.30
CA LEU A 59 7.71 0.40 0.89
C LEU A 59 9.18 0.21 0.50
N PHE A 60 9.47 -0.90 -0.18
CA PHE A 60 10.70 -1.13 -0.92
C PHE A 60 10.45 -1.05 -2.43
N LYS A 61 11.33 -0.37 -3.17
CA LYS A 61 11.19 -0.22 -4.63
C LYS A 61 12.48 0.19 -5.38
N PRO A 62 12.73 -0.40 -6.57
CA PRO A 62 12.35 -1.75 -6.95
C PRO A 62 12.95 -2.77 -5.99
N ALA A 63 12.23 -3.84 -5.70
CA ALA A 63 12.67 -5.00 -4.93
C ALA A 63 12.98 -6.15 -5.90
N ALA A 64 14.24 -6.58 -5.92
CA ALA A 64 14.75 -7.61 -6.83
C ALA A 64 14.71 -9.01 -6.17
N VAL A 65 15.04 -9.08 -4.88
CA VAL A 65 15.05 -10.32 -4.10
C VAL A 65 14.41 -10.07 -2.74
N VAL A 66 13.57 -11.00 -2.29
CA VAL A 66 12.91 -10.93 -0.99
C VAL A 66 13.08 -12.26 -0.25
N LYS A 67 13.60 -12.18 0.97
CA LYS A 67 13.53 -13.24 1.97
C LYS A 67 12.83 -12.64 3.16
N ILE A 68 11.54 -12.91 3.30
CA ILE A 68 10.69 -12.31 4.34
C ILE A 68 9.78 -13.36 4.97
N ARG A 69 9.36 -13.09 6.20
CA ARG A 69 8.28 -13.82 6.88
C ARG A 69 6.93 -13.12 6.72
N ALA A 70 5.85 -13.83 7.05
CA ALA A 70 4.48 -13.31 6.97
C ALA A 70 4.23 -12.11 7.92
N TYR A 71 4.85 -12.12 9.11
CA TYR A 71 4.74 -11.01 10.06
C TYR A 71 5.98 -10.85 10.94
N TYR A 72 6.25 -9.62 11.36
CA TYR A 72 7.34 -9.23 12.27
C TYR A 72 6.74 -8.67 13.56
N ARG A 73 7.27 -9.06 14.72
CA ARG A 73 6.85 -8.54 16.04
C ARG A 73 7.89 -7.52 16.52
N GLY A 74 7.69 -6.27 16.16
CA GLY A 74 8.77 -5.28 16.13
C GLY A 74 9.64 -5.49 14.90
N LEU A 75 10.13 -4.41 14.31
CA LEU A 75 10.94 -4.42 13.10
C LEU A 75 12.03 -3.37 13.21
N ALA A 76 13.28 -3.77 13.00
CA ALA A 76 14.38 -2.87 12.72
C ALA A 76 14.88 -3.12 11.29
N ILE A 77 15.19 -2.05 10.58
CA ILE A 77 15.77 -2.12 9.23
C ILE A 77 17.10 -1.41 9.27
N ARG A 78 18.12 -2.08 8.75
CA ARG A 78 19.44 -1.50 8.53
C ARG A 78 19.95 -1.84 7.14
N CYS A 79 20.86 -1.03 6.62
CA CYS A 79 21.67 -1.48 5.50
C CYS A 79 22.53 -2.67 5.95
N ALA A 80 22.61 -3.69 5.10
CA ALA A 80 23.57 -4.76 5.27
C ALA A 80 25.00 -4.21 5.33
N THR A 81 25.86 -4.87 6.07
CA THR A 81 27.31 -4.68 5.98
C THR A 81 27.82 -5.16 4.63
N ALA A 82 29.04 -4.77 4.24
CA ALA A 82 29.63 -5.22 2.99
C ALA A 82 29.73 -6.75 2.89
N ALA A 83 30.02 -7.43 4.00
CA ALA A 83 30.10 -8.89 4.06
C ALA A 83 28.73 -9.56 3.89
N GLU A 84 27.69 -9.03 4.54
CA GLU A 84 26.32 -9.53 4.38
C GLU A 84 25.80 -9.30 2.96
N SER A 85 26.06 -8.12 2.36
CA SER A 85 25.68 -7.85 0.98
C SER A 85 26.36 -8.83 0.02
N ALA A 86 27.67 -9.04 0.16
CA ALA A 86 28.41 -9.98 -0.68
C ALA A 86 27.90 -11.43 -0.53
N GLN A 87 27.51 -11.83 0.68
CA GLN A 87 26.91 -13.15 0.90
C GLN A 87 25.55 -13.28 0.20
N VAL A 88 24.68 -12.28 0.30
CA VAL A 88 23.37 -12.30 -0.36
C VAL A 88 23.51 -12.28 -1.88
N GLU A 89 24.48 -11.54 -2.43
CA GLU A 89 24.82 -11.57 -3.85
C GLU A 89 25.28 -12.97 -4.29
N ALA A 90 26.13 -13.63 -3.50
CA ALA A 90 26.60 -14.97 -3.80
C ALA A 90 25.47 -16.03 -3.75
N ASP A 91 24.56 -15.92 -2.77
CA ASP A 91 23.41 -16.81 -2.60
C ASP A 91 22.41 -16.70 -3.78
N HIS A 92 22.39 -15.55 -4.47
CA HIS A 92 21.48 -15.24 -5.57
C HIS A 92 22.23 -14.92 -6.87
N ALA A 93 23.32 -15.63 -7.16
CA ALA A 93 24.17 -15.37 -8.33
C ALA A 93 23.45 -15.43 -9.70
N SER A 94 22.25 -16.01 -9.77
CA SER A 94 21.40 -16.06 -10.97
C SER A 94 20.53 -14.82 -11.17
N VAL A 95 20.43 -13.93 -10.17
CA VAL A 95 19.65 -12.69 -10.22
C VAL A 95 20.60 -11.51 -10.35
N PRO A 96 20.53 -10.70 -11.42
CA PRO A 96 21.40 -9.55 -11.56
C PRO A 96 21.00 -8.45 -10.56
N PHE A 97 21.93 -8.03 -9.71
CA PHE A 97 21.73 -6.91 -8.80
C PHE A 97 22.07 -5.61 -9.55
N GLY A 98 21.16 -4.64 -9.51
CA GLY A 98 21.40 -3.33 -10.07
C GLY A 98 22.48 -2.58 -9.30
N ARG A 99 23.18 -1.65 -9.96
CA ARG A 99 24.21 -0.80 -9.33
C ARG A 99 23.69 -0.04 -8.10
N ASP A 100 22.41 0.32 -8.13
CA ASP A 100 21.77 1.10 -7.09
C ASP A 100 21.05 0.21 -6.05
N ASP A 101 21.05 -1.12 -6.23
CA ASP A 101 20.42 -2.03 -5.27
C ASP A 101 21.23 -2.13 -3.99
N ARG A 102 20.53 -2.23 -2.87
CA ARG A 102 21.07 -2.40 -1.53
C ARG A 102 20.37 -3.57 -0.87
N VAL A 103 21.13 -4.31 -0.06
CA VAL A 103 20.55 -5.31 0.83
C VAL A 103 20.11 -4.62 2.10
N PHE A 104 18.81 -4.63 2.36
CA PHE A 104 18.20 -4.18 3.61
C PHE A 104 17.98 -5.39 4.50
N ILE A 105 18.59 -5.40 5.69
CA ILE A 105 18.37 -6.44 6.69
C ILE A 105 17.16 -6.07 7.53
N LEU A 106 16.23 -7.01 7.66
CA LEU A 106 15.03 -6.91 8.47
C LEU A 106 15.23 -7.75 9.73
N GLU A 107 15.34 -7.08 10.87
CA GLU A 107 15.57 -7.75 12.16
C GLU A 107 14.31 -7.73 13.01
N SER A 108 13.94 -8.89 13.55
CA SER A 108 12.83 -9.03 14.49
C SER A 108 13.08 -10.21 15.41
N GLN A 109 12.88 -10.00 16.72
CA GLN A 109 12.97 -11.06 17.74
C GLN A 109 14.26 -11.92 17.68
N GLY A 110 15.39 -11.30 17.31
CA GLY A 110 16.69 -11.98 17.22
C GLY A 110 16.95 -12.73 15.91
N GLU A 111 16.00 -12.70 14.96
CA GLU A 111 16.17 -13.28 13.63
C GLU A 111 16.34 -12.20 12.56
N SER A 112 16.92 -12.60 11.43
CA SER A 112 17.24 -11.70 10.31
C SER A 112 16.72 -12.25 8.97
N ASP A 113 16.02 -11.37 8.28
CA ASP A 113 15.49 -11.51 6.92
C ASP A 113 16.10 -10.40 6.04
N TYR A 114 15.80 -10.38 4.74
CA TYR A 114 16.33 -9.31 3.87
C TYR A 114 15.45 -9.00 2.66
N VAL A 115 15.60 -7.77 2.20
CA VAL A 115 15.06 -7.29 0.92
C VAL A 115 16.20 -6.65 0.14
N VAL A 116 16.43 -7.08 -1.09
CA VAL A 116 17.33 -6.41 -2.04
C VAL A 116 16.49 -5.41 -2.81
N ALA A 117 16.75 -4.12 -2.62
CA ALA A 117 16.02 -3.06 -3.29
C ALA A 117 16.84 -1.80 -3.49
N MET A 118 16.43 -0.96 -4.45
CA MET A 118 17.08 0.33 -4.71
C MET A 118 16.74 1.39 -3.65
N ALA A 119 15.52 1.36 -3.12
CA ALA A 119 15.03 2.35 -2.17
C ALA A 119 14.13 1.73 -1.13
N VAL A 120 14.11 2.36 0.04
CA VAL A 120 13.18 2.08 1.13
C VAL A 120 12.61 3.39 1.67
N GLY A 121 11.34 3.38 2.01
CA GLY A 121 10.72 4.50 2.71
C GLY A 121 9.52 4.06 3.54
N TRP A 122 9.12 4.94 4.44
CA TRP A 122 7.95 4.73 5.28
C TRP A 122 7.16 6.02 5.44
N THR A 123 5.86 5.86 5.67
CA THR A 123 4.96 6.95 6.04
C THR A 123 4.11 6.52 7.20
N GLU A 124 4.09 7.32 8.26
CA GLU A 124 3.22 7.16 9.42
C GLU A 124 2.16 8.27 9.45
N GLY A 125 0.89 7.88 9.58
CA GLY A 125 -0.22 8.81 9.68
C GLY A 125 -1.54 8.11 9.89
N VAL A 126 -2.63 8.88 9.91
CA VAL A 126 -3.99 8.32 9.89
C VAL A 126 -4.34 8.00 8.44
N LEU A 127 -4.52 6.72 8.14
CA LEU A 127 -4.95 6.27 6.81
C LEU A 127 -6.47 6.28 6.76
N GLY A 128 -7.04 6.99 5.79
CA GLY A 128 -8.49 7.01 5.58
C GLY A 128 -9.04 5.61 5.33
N ARG A 129 -10.29 5.36 5.70
CA ARG A 129 -10.93 4.04 5.61
C ARG A 129 -10.94 3.51 4.18
N THR A 130 -11.16 4.40 3.22
CA THR A 130 -11.18 4.07 1.80
C THR A 130 -9.78 4.02 1.18
N GLN A 131 -8.78 4.65 1.81
CA GLN A 131 -7.44 4.76 1.27
C GLN A 131 -6.65 3.46 1.44
N GLN A 132 -6.17 2.90 0.32
CA GLN A 132 -5.47 1.62 0.35
C GLN A 132 -4.03 1.72 0.85
N SER A 133 -3.33 2.84 0.59
CA SER A 133 -1.91 3.05 0.95
C SER A 133 -1.52 4.52 0.93
N PHE A 134 -0.49 4.90 1.69
CA PHE A 134 0.16 6.21 1.57
C PHE A 134 1.01 6.34 0.29
N PHE A 135 1.47 5.21 -0.28
CA PHE A 135 2.35 5.19 -1.44
C PHE A 135 1.63 5.01 -2.79
N HIS A 136 0.32 4.81 -2.76
CA HIS A 136 -0.49 4.75 -3.97
C HIS A 136 -1.60 5.79 -3.90
N ASN A 137 -1.26 7.00 -4.33
CA ASN A 137 -2.13 8.15 -4.34
C ASN A 137 -2.36 8.67 -5.77
N PHE A 138 -3.30 9.59 -5.94
CA PHE A 138 -3.63 10.21 -7.21
C PHE A 138 -2.43 10.94 -7.81
N HIS A 139 -2.24 10.77 -9.12
CA HIS A 139 -1.22 11.49 -9.87
C HIS A 139 -1.91 12.49 -10.81
N PRO A 140 -1.65 13.81 -10.70
CA PRO A 140 -2.40 14.81 -11.45
C PRO A 140 -2.20 14.71 -12.97
N THR A 141 -1.11 14.07 -13.41
CA THR A 141 -0.80 13.88 -14.83
C THR A 141 -1.34 12.57 -15.43
N ARG A 142 -2.05 11.76 -14.63
CA ARG A 142 -2.72 10.53 -15.08
C ARG A 142 -4.24 10.70 -14.91
N PRO A 143 -5.06 9.90 -15.62
CA PRO A 143 -6.48 9.81 -15.28
C PRO A 143 -6.62 9.55 -13.78
N ILE A 144 -7.40 10.39 -13.09
CA ILE A 144 -7.67 10.26 -11.66
C ILE A 144 -8.59 9.05 -11.52
N VAL A 145 -7.99 7.89 -11.25
CA VAL A 145 -8.69 6.64 -11.01
C VAL A 145 -8.42 6.23 -9.57
N TRP A 146 -9.49 5.88 -8.86
CA TRP A 146 -9.45 5.45 -7.48
C TRP A 146 -8.55 4.22 -7.37
N PRO A 147 -7.49 4.27 -6.54
CA PRO A 147 -6.61 3.14 -6.37
C PRO A 147 -7.37 2.02 -5.65
N SER A 148 -7.77 0.99 -6.40
CA SER A 148 -8.44 -0.19 -5.86
C SER A 148 -7.48 -1.21 -5.24
N ARG A 149 -6.17 -0.96 -5.35
CA ARG A 149 -5.09 -1.79 -4.79
C ARG A 149 -4.15 -0.90 -3.98
N PRO A 150 -3.41 -1.46 -3.01
CA PRO A 150 -2.44 -0.68 -2.23
C PRO A 150 -1.16 -0.32 -2.99
N LEU A 151 -0.86 -1.00 -4.11
CA LEU A 151 0.27 -0.72 -5.00
C LEU A 151 -0.14 -0.83 -6.48
N PRO A 152 0.53 -0.11 -7.40
CA PRO A 152 0.29 -0.26 -8.84
C PRO A 152 0.99 -1.51 -9.41
N GLY A 153 0.32 -2.22 -10.31
CA GLY A 153 0.90 -3.34 -11.07
C GLY A 153 0.09 -4.63 -11.02
N VAL A 154 0.73 -5.73 -11.43
CA VAL A 154 0.19 -7.09 -11.31
C VAL A 154 0.65 -7.62 -9.95
N ASP A 155 -0.33 -7.91 -9.08
CA ASP A 155 -0.11 -8.53 -7.77
C ASP A 155 0.36 -9.98 -7.95
N ALA A 156 1.17 -10.48 -7.02
CA ALA A 156 1.53 -11.89 -6.95
C ALA A 156 0.37 -12.80 -6.46
N GLY A 157 -0.80 -12.24 -6.15
CA GLY A 157 -1.98 -12.98 -5.71
C GLY A 157 -1.94 -13.32 -4.22
N LEU A 158 -1.21 -12.54 -3.42
CA LEU A 158 -0.98 -12.84 -2.00
C LEU A 158 -2.19 -12.52 -1.09
N ASP A 159 -3.19 -11.83 -1.62
CA ASP A 159 -4.36 -11.30 -0.89
C ASP A 159 -5.71 -11.68 -1.52
N ILE A 160 -5.76 -12.63 -2.45
CA ILE A 160 -7.03 -13.00 -3.11
C ILE A 160 -7.70 -14.12 -2.32
N ALA A 161 -8.77 -13.77 -1.60
CA ALA A 161 -9.77 -14.74 -1.17
C ALA A 161 -10.27 -15.51 -2.41
N SER A 162 -10.32 -16.82 -2.31
CA SER A 162 -10.87 -17.69 -3.35
C SER A 162 -12.31 -17.28 -3.70
N ALA A 163 -12.74 -17.61 -4.92
CA ALA A 163 -14.12 -17.39 -5.33
C ALA A 163 -15.12 -18.04 -4.35
N GLN A 164 -14.74 -19.17 -3.74
CA GLN A 164 -15.55 -19.83 -2.72
C GLN A 164 -15.60 -19.05 -1.41
N GLU A 165 -14.48 -18.51 -0.92
CA GLU A 165 -14.47 -17.65 0.27
C GLU A 165 -15.30 -16.38 0.07
N LEU A 166 -15.30 -15.80 -1.14
CA LEU A 166 -16.18 -14.67 -1.48
C LEU A 166 -17.66 -15.09 -1.46
N VAL A 167 -18.00 -16.22 -2.05
CA VAL A 167 -19.38 -16.76 -2.07
C VAL A 167 -19.84 -17.07 -0.65
N ASP A 168 -19.02 -17.72 0.16
CA ASP A 168 -19.33 -18.08 1.54
C ASP A 168 -19.51 -16.82 2.39
N ALA A 169 -18.64 -15.80 2.21
CA ALA A 169 -18.78 -14.52 2.89
C ALA A 169 -20.06 -13.78 2.49
N LEU A 170 -20.49 -13.86 1.22
CA LEU A 170 -21.74 -13.26 0.73
C LEU A 170 -22.99 -14.01 1.21
N CYS A 171 -22.88 -15.34 1.39
CA CYS A 171 -23.98 -16.21 1.79
C CYS A 171 -24.12 -16.42 3.31
N ALA A 172 -23.10 -16.09 4.11
CA ALA A 172 -23.15 -16.26 5.56
C ALA A 172 -24.11 -15.26 6.25
N GLU A 173 -25.20 -15.79 6.83
CA GLU A 173 -26.19 -15.02 7.60
C GLU A 173 -25.63 -14.39 8.90
N GLU A 174 -24.51 -14.89 9.42
CA GLU A 174 -23.87 -14.41 10.67
C GLU A 174 -23.14 -13.07 10.56
N ASN A 175 -23.03 -12.48 9.35
CA ASN A 175 -22.52 -11.11 9.16
C ASN A 175 -23.58 -10.02 9.44
N ALA A 176 -24.58 -10.31 10.27
CA ALA A 176 -25.73 -9.45 10.57
C ALA A 176 -25.40 -8.08 11.20
N THR A 177 -24.14 -7.83 11.59
CA THR A 177 -23.69 -6.49 12.04
C THR A 177 -23.19 -5.58 10.92
N ILE A 178 -23.08 -6.06 9.68
CA ILE A 178 -22.92 -5.20 8.51
C ILE A 178 -24.24 -5.23 7.74
N ARG A 179 -25.00 -4.12 7.81
CA ARG A 179 -26.20 -3.90 6.98
C ARG A 179 -25.87 -4.17 5.51
N ARG A 180 -26.29 -5.33 5.00
CA ARG A 180 -26.13 -5.73 3.57
C ARG A 180 -27.43 -5.61 2.77
N GLU A 181 -28.39 -4.86 3.27
CA GLU A 181 -29.66 -4.61 2.59
C GLU A 181 -29.74 -3.14 2.11
N ARG A 182 -30.03 -2.92 0.82
CA ARG A 182 -30.60 -1.69 0.19
C ARG A 182 -29.75 -0.73 -0.65
N HIS A 183 -28.62 -1.12 -1.22
CA HIS A 183 -27.99 -0.26 -2.23
C HIS A 183 -28.67 -0.41 -3.60
N ARG A 184 -29.79 0.30 -3.80
CA ARG A 184 -30.38 0.53 -5.14
C ARG A 184 -29.54 1.48 -5.98
N HIS A 185 -28.59 2.16 -5.35
CA HIS A 185 -27.72 3.14 -5.99
C HIS A 185 -26.27 2.94 -5.53
N VAL A 186 -25.33 3.28 -6.41
CA VAL A 186 -23.93 3.54 -6.09
C VAL A 186 -23.66 5.03 -6.11
N HIS A 187 -22.63 5.46 -5.39
CA HIS A 187 -22.13 6.81 -5.40
C HIS A 187 -20.84 6.84 -6.22
N VAL A 188 -20.87 7.51 -7.38
CA VAL A 188 -19.72 7.66 -8.26
C VAL A 188 -19.07 9.02 -7.99
N VAL A 189 -17.80 9.01 -7.59
CA VAL A 189 -17.00 10.23 -7.49
C VAL A 189 -16.54 10.59 -8.90
N MET A 190 -17.00 11.73 -9.40
CA MET A 190 -16.68 12.26 -10.71
C MET A 190 -15.58 13.32 -10.59
N THR A 191 -14.74 13.42 -11.62
CA THR A 191 -13.68 14.43 -11.70
C THR A 191 -13.66 15.09 -13.06
N ARG A 192 -13.30 16.38 -13.08
CA ARG A 192 -12.93 17.09 -14.31
C ARG A 192 -11.43 17.30 -14.35
N ILE A 193 -10.79 16.85 -15.41
CA ILE A 193 -9.35 17.01 -15.64
C ILE A 193 -9.10 17.74 -16.96
N ILE A 194 -8.11 18.64 -16.98
CA ILE A 194 -7.65 19.28 -18.22
C ILE A 194 -6.63 18.34 -18.87
N ARG A 195 -6.97 17.79 -20.02
CA ARG A 195 -6.04 17.04 -20.87
C ARG A 195 -5.53 17.94 -22.00
N PRO A 196 -4.43 17.56 -22.68
CA PRO A 196 -3.96 18.26 -23.88
C PRO A 196 -5.04 18.38 -24.98
N GLU A 197 -6.00 17.46 -25.02
CA GLU A 197 -7.09 17.39 -26.00
C GLU A 197 -8.36 18.15 -25.56
N GLY A 198 -8.37 18.74 -24.36
CA GLY A 198 -9.52 19.45 -23.79
C GLY A 198 -9.91 18.96 -22.39
N PRO A 199 -10.92 19.59 -21.75
CA PRO A 199 -11.45 19.12 -20.47
C PRO A 199 -12.19 17.79 -20.65
N ASP A 200 -11.87 16.81 -19.81
CA ASP A 200 -12.51 15.50 -19.78
C ASP A 200 -13.18 15.26 -18.42
N VAL A 201 -14.37 14.64 -18.45
CA VAL A 201 -15.13 14.28 -17.25
C VAL A 201 -15.11 12.76 -17.11
N THR A 202 -14.59 12.28 -15.99
CA THR A 202 -14.40 10.85 -15.77
C THR A 202 -14.75 10.45 -14.34
N GLY A 203 -15.32 9.25 -14.20
CA GLY A 203 -15.55 8.62 -12.90
C GLY A 203 -14.22 8.20 -12.29
N ALA A 204 -13.87 8.80 -11.17
CA ALA A 204 -12.68 8.44 -10.41
C ALA A 204 -12.90 7.17 -9.60
N GLY A 205 -14.06 6.98 -8.97
CA GLY A 205 -14.33 5.78 -8.18
C GLY A 205 -15.82 5.54 -7.95
N VAL A 206 -16.18 4.30 -7.61
CA VAL A 206 -17.55 3.87 -7.33
C VAL A 206 -17.60 3.32 -5.92
N PHE A 207 -18.55 3.82 -5.11
CA PHE A 207 -18.68 3.49 -3.70
C PHE A 207 -20.11 3.08 -3.37
N LEU A 208 -20.25 2.18 -2.40
CA LEU A 208 -21.58 1.70 -1.96
C LEU A 208 -22.25 2.69 -1.01
N THR A 209 -21.48 3.49 -0.26
CA THR A 209 -22.03 4.45 0.69
C THR A 209 -21.63 5.87 0.34
N ARG A 210 -22.50 6.83 0.65
CA ARG A 210 -22.21 8.25 0.47
C ARG A 210 -21.05 8.71 1.33
N ALA A 211 -20.90 8.16 2.54
CA ALA A 211 -19.81 8.50 3.45
C ALA A 211 -18.44 8.13 2.85
N ASP A 212 -18.32 6.93 2.29
CA ASP A 212 -17.08 6.49 1.62
C ASP A 212 -16.80 7.33 0.37
N ALA A 213 -17.84 7.70 -0.39
CA ALA A 213 -17.70 8.61 -1.54
C ALA A 213 -17.27 10.02 -1.14
N GLU A 214 -17.77 10.55 -0.02
CA GLU A 214 -17.38 11.87 0.52
C GLU A 214 -15.93 11.86 1.03
N GLU A 215 -15.50 10.79 1.71
CA GLU A 215 -14.09 10.61 2.10
C GLU A 215 -13.18 10.56 0.87
N ALA A 216 -13.55 9.75 -0.13
CA ALA A 216 -12.83 9.66 -1.39
C ALA A 216 -12.77 11.00 -2.13
N ARG A 217 -13.88 11.73 -2.19
CA ARG A 217 -13.94 13.07 -2.79
C ARG A 217 -13.00 14.04 -2.09
N ALA A 218 -12.94 14.01 -0.75
CA ALA A 218 -12.05 14.89 0.01
C ALA A 218 -10.57 14.65 -0.32
N VAL A 219 -10.15 13.40 -0.51
CA VAL A 219 -8.79 13.06 -0.94
C VAL A 219 -8.52 13.54 -2.38
N ILE A 220 -9.48 13.31 -3.29
CA ILE A 220 -9.33 13.66 -4.71
C ILE A 220 -9.34 15.17 -4.94
N ALA A 221 -10.21 15.91 -4.25
CA ALA A 221 -10.39 17.35 -4.42
C ALA A 221 -9.11 18.16 -4.13
N ALA A 222 -8.16 17.60 -3.38
CA ALA A 222 -6.83 18.20 -3.20
C ALA A 222 -5.97 18.19 -4.48
N THR A 223 -6.34 17.39 -5.49
CA THR A 223 -5.55 17.13 -6.70
C THR A 223 -6.32 17.32 -8.01
N SER A 224 -7.61 17.65 -7.97
CA SER A 224 -8.47 17.86 -9.14
C SER A 224 -8.98 19.31 -9.21
N LEU A 225 -9.36 19.74 -10.42
CA LEU A 225 -9.90 21.09 -10.64
C LEU A 225 -11.38 21.18 -10.23
N ASP A 226 -12.11 20.07 -10.36
CA ASP A 226 -13.50 19.93 -9.97
C ASP A 226 -13.79 18.47 -9.60
N CYS A 227 -14.58 18.25 -8.56
CA CYS A 227 -14.90 16.93 -8.03
C CYS A 227 -16.26 16.91 -7.32
N TRP A 228 -17.15 16.01 -7.75
CA TRP A 228 -18.50 15.87 -7.19
C TRP A 228 -18.90 14.39 -7.09
N ILE A 229 -20.05 14.12 -6.47
CA ILE A 229 -20.60 12.78 -6.33
C ILE A 229 -21.90 12.70 -7.12
N GLU A 230 -22.02 11.70 -7.99
CA GLU A 230 -23.25 11.32 -8.67
C GLU A 230 -23.82 10.06 -8.02
N GLU A 231 -25.14 10.00 -7.87
CA GLU A 231 -25.84 8.80 -7.40
C GLU A 231 -26.44 8.08 -8.60
N LEU A 232 -26.00 6.85 -8.86
CA LEU A 232 -26.42 6.06 -10.03
C LEU A 232 -27.17 4.80 -9.58
N PRO A 233 -28.33 4.48 -10.16
CA PRO A 233 -29.06 3.27 -9.82
C PRO A 233 -28.34 2.00 -10.32
N ILE A 234 -28.38 0.93 -9.54
CA ILE A 234 -27.89 -0.41 -9.92
C ILE A 234 -29.08 -1.20 -10.47
N ALA A 235 -28.99 -1.63 -11.73
CA ALA A 235 -29.89 -2.66 -12.25
C ALA A 235 -29.47 -4.02 -11.69
N ILE A 236 -30.37 -4.69 -10.96
CA ILE A 236 -30.20 -6.07 -10.45
C ILE A 236 -30.96 -7.01 -11.39
#